data_AF-V9L1N0-F1
#
_entry.id   AF-V9L1N0-F1
#
_cell.length_a   1.000
_cell.length_b   1.000
_cell.length_c   1.000
_cell.angle_alpha   90.00
_cell.angle_beta   90.00
_cell.angle_gamma   90.00
#
_symmetry.space_group_name_H-M   'P 1'
#
loop_
_entity.id
_entity.type
_entity.pdbx_description
1 polymer ?
#
loop_
_entity_poly.entity_id
_entity_poly.type
_entity_poly.pdbx_seq_one_letter_code
_entity_poly.pdbx_strand_id
1 'polypeptide(L)'
;RRSSDLSGSLYDDLQVVTADHAQLMVPLILERNLWAAIPGEDTIMNIPGFWLVRRENMEYFPRSSSYWDRCIVGGYLSPKVVIETFDKVMSGSINWPAIGNVLDLIIRPVVPSESLTLEVQYDTSKRLFIDFLPLIVMEESMLIAKPHRNGRYENMWRQSFRTAETAKLRALDDGDGGCRCCCLKILKTICKYNPVLGKLTASQLTNVLLHQSEKECDWSQEALADLFIGALKELIGYLEQGFLPCILDNKVNLFLELTDNEIDELGYTLYCSLSEPETLLNT
;
A
#
# COMPACT_ATOMS: atom_id res chain seq x y z
N ARG A 1 17.58 11.66 13.92
CA ARG A 1 16.94 12.23 12.71
C ARG A 1 16.47 11.05 11.88
N ARG A 2 15.16 10.88 11.67
CA ARG A 2 14.66 9.94 10.64
C ARG A 2 14.55 10.75 9.36
N SER A 3 15.25 10.33 8.30
CA SER A 3 15.17 10.90 6.96
C SER A 3 13.95 10.33 6.23
N SER A 4 13.47 11.03 5.20
CA SER A 4 12.54 10.41 4.25
C SER A 4 13.26 9.28 3.51
N ASP A 5 12.62 8.12 3.43
CA ASP A 5 13.20 6.92 2.82
C ASP A 5 12.33 6.47 1.63
N LEU A 6 12.98 6.02 0.54
CA LEU A 6 12.29 5.44 -0.60
C LEU A 6 11.73 4.07 -0.23
N SER A 7 10.51 3.81 -0.66
CA SER A 7 9.78 2.55 -0.52
C SER A 7 9.01 2.28 -1.81
N GLY A 8 8.31 1.17 -1.87
CA GLY A 8 7.55 0.76 -3.05
C GLY A 8 8.26 -0.31 -3.86
N SER A 9 7.53 -0.87 -4.84
CA SER A 9 8.00 -2.05 -5.56
C SER A 9 9.25 -1.81 -6.39
N LEU A 10 9.50 -0.56 -6.81
CA LEU A 10 10.72 -0.20 -7.53
C LEU A 10 11.97 -0.45 -6.69
N TYR A 11 11.96 0.07 -5.46
CA TYR A 11 13.07 -0.09 -4.53
C TYR A 11 13.29 -1.55 -4.13
N ASP A 12 12.20 -2.31 -4.15
CA ASP A 12 12.22 -3.70 -3.76
C ASP A 12 12.58 -4.69 -4.90
N ASP A 13 12.93 -4.21 -6.09
CA ASP A 13 13.05 -5.05 -7.29
C ASP A 13 11.83 -5.97 -7.49
N LEU A 14 10.64 -5.45 -7.16
CA LEU A 14 9.36 -6.14 -7.36
C LEU A 14 8.48 -5.39 -8.35
N GLN A 15 8.94 -4.28 -8.93
CA GLN A 15 8.19 -3.56 -9.96
C GLN A 15 8.22 -4.33 -11.27
N VAL A 16 7.13 -4.18 -12.02
CA VAL A 16 6.88 -4.92 -13.25
C VAL A 16 6.47 -3.98 -14.37
N VAL A 17 6.73 -4.41 -15.61
CA VAL A 17 6.47 -3.68 -16.86
C VAL A 17 7.38 -2.47 -17.06
N THR A 18 7.23 -1.45 -16.22
CA THR A 18 7.94 -0.16 -16.32
C THR A 18 8.19 0.41 -14.94
N ALA A 19 9.28 1.18 -14.80
CA ALA A 19 9.56 1.98 -13.60
C ALA A 19 8.70 3.25 -13.62
N ASP A 20 7.42 3.09 -13.28
CA ASP A 20 6.37 4.11 -13.37
C ASP A 20 5.82 4.59 -12.03
N HIS A 21 6.06 3.84 -10.95
CA HIS A 21 5.58 4.15 -9.61
C HIS A 21 6.63 3.93 -8.52
N ALA A 22 6.73 4.87 -7.58
CA ALA A 22 7.53 4.78 -6.36
C ALA A 22 6.79 5.43 -5.18
N GLN A 23 7.20 5.07 -3.96
CA GLN A 23 6.66 5.65 -2.73
C GLN A 23 7.78 6.32 -1.94
N LEU A 24 7.53 7.52 -1.42
CA LEU A 24 8.41 8.19 -0.47
C LEU A 24 7.74 8.23 0.90
N MET A 25 8.31 7.52 1.87
CA MET A 25 7.82 7.53 3.23
C MET A 25 8.29 8.82 3.91
N VAL A 26 7.35 9.61 4.44
CA VAL A 26 7.64 10.89 5.10
C VAL A 26 7.42 10.73 6.60
N PRO A 27 8.46 10.40 7.38
CA PRO A 27 8.30 10.11 8.81
C PRO A 27 7.94 11.39 9.58
N LEU A 28 6.76 11.38 10.18
CA LEU A 28 6.27 12.40 11.09
C LEU A 28 6.76 12.09 12.50
N ILE A 29 7.33 13.10 13.16
CA ILE A 29 7.78 12.98 14.54
C ILE A 29 6.62 13.42 15.45
N LEU A 30 6.05 12.47 16.18
CA LEU A 30 5.06 12.72 17.23
C LEU A 30 5.70 12.69 18.61
N GLU A 31 5.24 13.58 19.49
CA GLU A 31 5.66 13.62 20.88
C GLU A 31 5.03 12.46 21.67
N ARG A 32 5.85 11.55 22.21
CA ARG A 32 5.37 10.29 22.83
C ARG A 32 4.27 10.47 23.89
N ASN A 33 4.31 11.56 24.66
CA ASN A 33 3.36 11.79 25.76
C ASN A 33 2.09 12.55 25.32
N LEU A 34 1.98 12.94 24.05
CA LEU A 34 0.85 13.72 23.54
C LEU A 34 -0.06 12.90 22.63
N TRP A 35 0.33 11.70 22.21
CA TRP A 35 -0.41 10.93 21.21
C TRP A 35 -0.50 9.46 21.59
N ALA A 36 -1.67 8.86 21.41
CA ALA A 36 -1.91 7.44 21.58
C ALA A 36 -2.56 6.85 20.32
N ALA A 37 -2.15 5.64 19.92
CA ALA A 37 -2.78 4.91 18.83
C ALA A 37 -3.88 4.01 19.40
N ILE A 38 -5.04 3.98 18.76
CA ILE A 38 -6.18 3.13 19.14
C ILE A 38 -6.51 2.23 17.94
N PRO A 39 -6.45 0.90 18.07
CA PRO A 39 -6.81 -0.03 17.00
C PRO A 39 -8.26 0.20 16.55
N GLY A 40 -8.51 0.14 15.24
CA GLY A 40 -9.82 0.42 14.68
C GLY A 40 -10.89 -0.57 15.11
N GLU A 41 -10.52 -1.83 15.39
CA GLU A 41 -11.40 -2.84 15.98
C GLU A 41 -11.87 -2.49 17.41
N ASP A 42 -11.09 -1.70 18.15
CA ASP A 42 -11.43 -1.26 19.51
C ASP A 42 -12.28 0.03 19.50
N THR A 43 -12.60 0.55 18.31
CA THR A 43 -13.45 1.72 18.12
C THR A 43 -14.85 1.32 17.65
N ILE A 44 -15.78 2.27 17.70
CA ILE A 44 -17.13 2.10 17.10
C ILE A 44 -17.12 1.83 15.59
N MET A 45 -16.00 2.10 14.89
CA MET A 45 -15.88 1.82 13.46
C MET A 45 -15.65 0.33 13.20
N ASN A 46 -15.05 -0.38 14.17
CA ASN A 46 -14.74 -1.81 14.11
C ASN A 46 -14.01 -2.23 12.81
N ILE A 47 -12.90 -1.55 12.50
CA ILE A 47 -12.11 -1.79 11.28
C ILE A 47 -10.67 -2.19 11.62
N PRO A 48 -10.35 -3.49 11.59
CA PRO A 48 -8.98 -3.98 11.71
C PRO A 48 -8.07 -3.40 10.61
N GLY A 49 -6.79 -3.19 10.95
CA GLY A 49 -5.78 -2.66 10.03
C GLY A 49 -5.86 -1.14 9.82
N PHE A 50 -6.79 -0.47 10.50
CA PHE A 50 -6.91 0.97 10.57
C PHE A 50 -6.86 1.43 12.03
N TRP A 51 -6.43 2.67 12.25
CA TRP A 51 -6.11 3.19 13.58
C TRP A 51 -6.58 4.63 13.73
N LEU A 52 -7.04 4.99 14.93
CA LEU A 52 -7.18 6.39 15.34
C LEU A 52 -5.94 6.82 16.12
N VAL A 53 -5.52 8.07 15.95
CA VAL A 53 -4.41 8.65 16.72
C VAL A 53 -4.98 9.76 17.59
N ARG A 54 -5.15 9.50 18.89
CA ARG A 54 -5.80 10.40 19.85
C ARG A 54 -4.80 11.38 20.46
N ARG A 55 -5.22 12.63 20.65
CA ARG A 55 -4.47 13.64 21.41
C ARG A 55 -4.69 13.42 22.91
N GLU A 56 -3.61 13.13 23.63
CA GLU A 56 -3.60 12.86 25.08
C GLU A 56 -3.25 14.10 25.90
N ASN A 57 -3.56 14.10 27.20
CA ASN A 57 -3.06 15.10 28.16
C ASN A 57 -3.37 16.57 27.80
N MET A 58 -4.52 16.85 27.18
CA MET A 58 -4.90 18.24 26.80
C MET A 58 -5.06 19.19 27.99
N GLU A 59 -5.37 18.67 29.18
CA GLU A 59 -5.48 19.46 30.42
C GLU A 59 -4.13 20.02 30.88
N TYR A 60 -3.06 19.25 30.69
CA TYR A 60 -1.69 19.62 31.08
C TYR A 60 -0.90 20.28 29.94
N PHE A 61 -1.15 19.82 28.70
CA PHE A 61 -0.51 20.32 27.48
C PHE A 61 -1.60 20.85 26.54
N PRO A 62 -1.96 22.14 26.63
CA PRO A 62 -3.03 22.72 25.85
C PRO A 62 -2.73 22.67 24.35
N ARG A 63 -3.75 22.93 23.53
CA ARG A 63 -3.59 23.06 22.07
C ARG A 63 -2.48 24.08 21.76
N SER A 64 -1.66 23.80 20.76
CA SER A 64 -0.38 24.44 20.37
C SER A 64 0.88 23.89 21.05
N SER A 65 0.75 22.93 21.98
CA SER A 65 1.91 22.25 22.57
C SER A 65 2.58 21.29 21.59
N SER A 66 1.86 20.80 20.57
CA SER A 66 2.41 20.03 19.46
C SER A 66 2.25 20.78 18.14
N TYR A 67 3.21 20.64 17.23
CA TYR A 67 3.08 21.12 15.85
C TYR A 67 1.82 20.56 15.17
N TRP A 68 1.49 19.30 15.48
CA TRP A 68 0.40 18.54 14.89
C TRP A 68 -0.98 18.87 15.46
N ASP A 69 -1.06 19.74 16.48
CA ASP A 69 -2.35 20.20 17.01
C ASP A 69 -3.20 20.91 15.94
N ARG A 70 -2.56 21.45 14.89
CA ARG A 70 -3.22 22.05 13.71
C ARG A 70 -3.98 21.05 12.84
N CYS A 71 -3.66 19.76 12.95
CA CYS A 71 -4.24 18.67 12.16
C CYS A 71 -5.25 17.85 12.97
N ILE A 72 -5.67 18.33 14.16
CA ILE A 72 -6.64 17.65 15.00
C ILE A 72 -8.07 17.89 14.51
N VAL A 73 -8.85 16.82 14.40
CA VAL A 73 -10.30 16.85 14.19
C VAL A 73 -10.95 15.98 15.26
N GLY A 74 -11.85 16.55 16.06
CA GLY A 74 -12.58 15.80 17.09
C GLY A 74 -11.71 15.17 18.19
N GLY A 75 -10.50 15.69 18.43
CA GLY A 75 -9.55 15.14 19.41
C GLY A 75 -8.58 14.08 18.83
N TYR A 76 -8.66 13.80 17.54
CA TYR A 76 -7.78 12.85 16.84
C TYR A 76 -6.96 13.55 15.76
N LEU A 77 -5.72 13.09 15.55
CA LEU A 77 -4.88 13.53 14.45
C LEU A 77 -5.44 12.97 13.13
N SER A 78 -6.00 13.84 12.29
CA SER A 78 -6.63 13.42 11.03
C SER A 78 -5.59 13.23 9.93
N PRO A 79 -5.47 12.03 9.32
CA PRO A 79 -4.57 11.80 8.18
C PRO A 79 -4.96 12.64 6.97
N LYS A 80 -6.27 12.91 6.78
CA LYS A 80 -6.77 13.81 5.73
C LYS A 80 -6.24 15.25 5.90
N VAL A 81 -6.36 15.82 7.10
CA VAL A 81 -5.84 17.18 7.35
C VAL A 81 -4.32 17.23 7.28
N VAL A 82 -3.63 16.14 7.66
CA VAL A 82 -2.19 16.00 7.42
C VAL A 82 -1.89 16.04 5.92
N ILE A 83 -2.58 15.25 5.09
CA ILE A 83 -2.42 15.26 3.62
C ILE A 83 -2.66 16.67 3.08
N GLU A 84 -3.77 17.33 3.43
CA GLU A 84 -4.07 18.70 3.00
C GLU A 84 -2.98 19.71 3.40
N THR A 85 -2.35 19.50 4.56
CA THR A 85 -1.24 20.34 5.02
C THR A 85 0.01 20.13 4.16
N PHE A 86 0.33 18.88 3.80
CA PHE A 86 1.43 18.56 2.91
C PHE A 86 1.18 19.01 1.47
N ASP A 87 -0.05 18.88 0.97
CA ASP A 87 -0.42 19.31 -0.38
C ASP A 87 -0.20 20.82 -0.57
N LYS A 88 -0.57 21.63 0.41
CA LYS A 88 -0.29 23.08 0.41
C LYS A 88 1.20 23.40 0.31
N VAL A 89 2.05 22.58 0.95
CA VAL A 89 3.51 22.75 0.87
C VAL A 89 4.03 22.34 -0.51
N MET A 90 3.56 21.19 -1.03
CA MET A 90 3.95 20.71 -2.35
C MET A 90 3.53 21.65 -3.46
N SER A 91 2.28 22.07 -3.47
CA SER A 91 1.71 22.88 -4.54
C SER A 91 2.09 24.37 -4.43
N GLY A 92 2.35 24.87 -3.21
CA GLY A 92 2.52 26.31 -2.97
C GLY A 92 3.90 26.78 -2.52
N SER A 93 4.73 25.91 -1.91
CA SER A 93 5.98 26.33 -1.27
C SER A 93 7.25 25.80 -1.95
N ILE A 94 7.16 24.69 -2.69
CA ILE A 94 8.30 24.07 -3.36
C ILE A 94 8.37 24.55 -4.81
N ASN A 95 9.54 25.05 -5.21
CA ASN A 95 9.80 25.44 -6.60
C ASN A 95 10.23 24.21 -7.43
N TRP A 96 9.26 23.36 -7.80
CA TRP A 96 9.51 22.16 -8.61
C TRP A 96 10.17 22.46 -9.96
N PRO A 97 9.81 23.52 -10.70
CA PRO A 97 10.53 23.87 -11.94
C PRO A 97 12.02 24.14 -11.72
N ALA A 98 12.40 24.82 -10.63
CA ALA A 98 13.81 25.05 -10.33
C ALA A 98 14.55 23.75 -10.01
N ILE A 99 13.93 22.85 -9.23
CA ILE A 99 14.49 21.52 -8.94
C ILE A 99 14.63 20.70 -10.23
N GLY A 100 13.59 20.69 -11.05
CA GLY A 100 13.58 20.02 -12.35
C GLY A 100 14.71 20.50 -13.26
N ASN A 101 14.89 21.81 -13.38
CA ASN A 101 15.97 22.40 -14.19
C ASN A 101 17.38 21.99 -13.72
N VAL A 102 17.59 21.88 -12.40
CA VAL A 102 18.88 21.45 -11.85
C VAL A 102 19.16 19.97 -12.14
N LEU A 103 18.10 19.16 -12.21
CA LEU A 103 18.19 17.72 -12.43
C LEU A 103 18.03 17.31 -13.90
N ASP A 104 17.76 18.26 -14.80
CA ASP A 104 17.35 18.01 -16.20
C ASP A 104 16.10 17.12 -16.30
N LEU A 105 15.12 17.37 -15.45
CA LEU A 105 13.85 16.63 -15.34
C LEU A 105 12.66 17.59 -15.38
N ILE A 106 11.52 17.13 -15.89
CA ILE A 106 10.26 17.85 -15.73
C ILE A 106 9.54 17.27 -14.51
N ILE A 107 9.41 18.09 -13.47
CA ILE A 107 8.82 17.70 -12.19
C ILE A 107 7.61 18.58 -11.91
N ARG A 108 6.45 17.96 -11.67
CA ARG A 108 5.21 18.68 -11.36
C ARG A 108 4.30 17.91 -10.40
N PRO A 109 3.63 18.59 -9.46
CA PRO A 109 2.60 17.96 -8.64
C PRO A 109 1.41 17.58 -9.51
N VAL A 110 0.79 16.43 -9.21
CA VAL A 110 -0.44 15.99 -9.87
C VAL A 110 -1.63 16.70 -9.21
N VAL A 111 -2.41 17.46 -9.99
CA VAL A 111 -3.54 18.25 -9.49
C VAL A 111 -4.76 18.11 -10.42
N PRO A 112 -5.99 17.95 -9.90
CA PRO A 112 -6.32 17.61 -8.50
C PRO A 112 -5.96 16.15 -8.21
N SER A 113 -5.52 15.87 -6.99
CA SER A 113 -5.20 14.51 -6.56
C SER A 113 -5.74 14.26 -5.16
N GLU A 114 -6.35 13.10 -4.95
CA GLU A 114 -6.74 12.61 -3.61
C GLU A 114 -5.52 12.16 -2.78
N SER A 115 -4.35 12.05 -3.42
CA SER A 115 -3.07 11.67 -2.83
C SER A 115 -1.97 12.71 -3.08
N LEU A 116 -0.90 12.67 -2.28
CA LEU A 116 0.29 13.50 -2.47
C LEU A 116 1.18 12.88 -3.54
N THR A 117 0.93 13.18 -4.82
CA THR A 117 1.64 12.53 -5.94
C THR A 117 2.40 13.53 -6.80
N LEU A 118 3.64 13.19 -7.13
CA LEU A 118 4.52 13.97 -8.00
C LEU A 118 4.79 13.21 -9.30
N GLU A 119 4.58 13.86 -10.43
CA GLU A 119 4.95 13.33 -11.74
C GLU A 119 6.36 13.82 -12.10
N VAL A 120 7.25 12.87 -12.37
CA VAL A 120 8.63 13.08 -12.81
C VAL A 120 8.78 12.49 -14.20
N GLN A 121 8.90 13.36 -15.21
CA GLN A 121 9.24 12.94 -16.57
C GLN A 121 10.75 12.94 -16.71
N TYR A 122 11.32 11.75 -16.86
CA TYR A 122 12.76 11.49 -16.98
C TYR A 122 13.20 11.11 -18.40
N ASP A 123 12.23 10.92 -19.30
CA ASP A 123 12.43 10.74 -20.73
C ASP A 123 11.22 11.34 -21.48
N THR A 124 11.37 11.62 -22.76
CA THR A 124 10.31 12.08 -23.67
C THR A 124 9.04 11.22 -23.61
N SER A 125 9.18 9.90 -23.42
CA SER A 125 8.06 8.94 -23.36
C SER A 125 7.84 8.33 -21.97
N LYS A 126 8.73 8.57 -20.99
CA LYS A 126 8.68 7.87 -19.70
C LYS A 126 8.43 8.82 -18.54
N ARG A 127 7.55 8.36 -17.64
CA ARG A 127 7.07 9.10 -16.47
C ARG A 127 7.16 8.20 -15.26
N LEU A 128 7.52 8.79 -14.12
CA LEU A 128 7.54 8.18 -12.81
C LEU A 128 6.60 8.97 -11.90
N PHE A 129 5.68 8.28 -11.25
CA PHE A 129 4.80 8.84 -10.24
C PHE A 129 5.36 8.50 -8.86
N ILE A 130 5.60 9.52 -8.04
CA ILE A 130 6.11 9.37 -6.68
C ILE A 130 5.02 9.76 -5.70
N ASP A 131 4.51 8.80 -4.95
CA ASP A 131 3.54 9.03 -3.89
C ASP A 131 4.25 9.33 -2.57
N PHE A 132 3.95 10.46 -1.96
CA PHE A 132 4.42 10.81 -0.64
C PHE A 132 3.43 10.29 0.38
N LEU A 133 3.92 9.44 1.28
CA LEU A 133 3.12 8.78 2.31
C LEU A 133 3.58 9.27 3.68
N PRO A 134 2.87 10.24 4.29
CA PRO A 134 3.10 10.62 5.67
C PRO A 134 3.00 9.38 6.58
N LEU A 135 4.04 9.14 7.36
CA LEU A 135 4.22 7.94 8.17
C LEU A 135 4.38 8.33 9.63
N ILE A 136 3.58 7.74 10.50
CA ILE A 136 3.79 7.76 11.94
C ILE A 136 4.22 6.36 12.37
N VAL A 137 5.22 6.29 13.24
CA VAL A 137 5.60 5.03 13.90
C VAL A 137 5.23 5.16 15.37
N MET A 138 4.27 4.36 15.82
CA MET A 138 3.83 4.30 17.22
C MET A 138 4.07 2.89 17.73
N GLU A 139 4.88 2.77 18.78
CA GLU A 139 5.32 1.46 19.31
C GLU A 139 5.96 0.61 18.20
N GLU A 140 5.30 -0.48 17.80
CA GLU A 140 5.72 -1.39 16.72
C GLU A 140 4.88 -1.23 15.44
N SER A 141 3.88 -0.35 15.44
CA SER A 141 2.95 -0.14 14.34
C SER A 141 3.40 1.01 13.42
N MET A 142 3.42 0.75 12.12
CA MET A 142 3.65 1.75 11.07
C MET A 142 2.31 2.20 10.50
N LEU A 143 1.96 3.47 10.71
CA LEU A 143 0.69 4.07 10.30
C LEU A 143 0.92 5.09 9.18
N ILE A 144 0.27 4.89 8.03
CA ILE A 144 0.37 5.78 6.88
C ILE A 144 -0.92 6.60 6.69
N ALA A 145 -0.74 7.85 6.29
CA ALA A 145 -1.83 8.70 5.82
C ALA A 145 -2.16 8.30 4.38
N LYS A 146 -2.92 7.22 4.23
CA LYS A 146 -3.53 6.81 2.97
C LYS A 146 -5.03 6.63 3.20
N PRO A 147 -5.89 7.45 2.55
CA PRO A 147 -7.31 7.43 2.82
C PRO A 147 -7.91 6.04 2.54
N HIS A 148 -8.98 5.73 3.28
CA HIS A 148 -9.84 4.60 2.99
C HIS A 148 -10.74 4.96 1.79
N ARG A 149 -11.04 4.00 0.89
CA ARG A 149 -11.94 4.26 -0.28
C ARG A 149 -13.31 4.80 0.12
N ASN A 150 -13.91 4.24 1.17
CA ASN A 150 -15.10 4.79 1.81
C ASN A 150 -14.78 6.03 2.67
N GLY A 151 -15.28 7.20 2.26
CA GLY A 151 -15.07 8.49 2.94
C GLY A 151 -15.55 8.56 4.39
N ARG A 152 -16.38 7.62 4.86
CA ARG A 152 -16.75 7.50 6.29
C ARG A 152 -15.53 7.29 7.19
N TYR A 153 -14.45 6.69 6.66
CA TYR A 153 -13.24 6.34 7.40
C TYR A 153 -12.06 7.25 7.06
N GLU A 154 -12.30 8.43 6.46
CA GLU A 154 -11.24 9.36 6.02
C GLU A 154 -10.32 9.87 7.15
N ASN A 155 -10.76 9.75 8.40
CA ASN A 155 -10.00 10.14 9.59
C ASN A 155 -9.18 9.00 10.22
N MET A 156 -9.19 7.80 9.63
CA MET A 156 -8.43 6.66 10.13
C MET A 156 -7.10 6.51 9.40
N TRP A 157 -6.03 6.31 10.18
CA TRP A 157 -4.72 5.97 9.65
C TRP A 157 -4.69 4.51 9.23
N ARG A 158 -4.01 4.19 8.14
CA ARG A 158 -3.89 2.81 7.66
C ARG A 158 -2.61 2.19 8.20
N GLN A 159 -2.69 0.97 8.72
CA GLN A 159 -1.50 0.21 9.08
C GLN A 159 -0.78 -0.29 7.82
N SER A 160 0.53 -0.10 7.77
CA SER A 160 1.36 -0.56 6.65
C SER A 160 2.02 -1.88 7.00
N PHE A 161 1.68 -2.93 6.24
CA PHE A 161 2.28 -4.26 6.34
C PHE A 161 3.36 -4.51 5.27
N ARG A 162 3.39 -3.67 4.24
CA ARG A 162 4.16 -3.87 3.01
C ARG A 162 5.61 -4.29 3.25
N THR A 163 6.34 -3.57 4.09
CA THR A 163 7.77 -3.83 4.34
C THR A 163 7.98 -5.20 5.00
N ALA A 164 7.09 -5.59 5.92
CA ALA A 164 7.17 -6.88 6.59
C ALA A 164 6.72 -8.03 5.67
N GLU A 165 5.69 -7.80 4.83
CA GLU A 165 5.23 -8.75 3.81
C GLU A 165 6.34 -9.06 2.80
N THR A 166 6.98 -8.03 2.23
CA THR A 166 8.06 -8.22 1.26
C THR A 166 9.31 -8.80 1.89
N ALA A 167 9.64 -8.44 3.13
CA ALA A 167 10.75 -9.06 3.86
C ALA A 167 10.49 -10.55 4.13
N LYS A 168 9.26 -10.93 4.54
CA LYS A 168 8.89 -12.34 4.74
C LYS A 168 9.00 -13.13 3.44
N LEU A 169 8.49 -12.59 2.33
CA LEU A 169 8.54 -13.26 1.02
C LEU A 169 9.99 -13.49 0.55
N ARG A 170 10.85 -12.48 0.67
CA ARG A 170 12.27 -12.60 0.33
C ARG A 170 13.01 -13.59 1.21
N ALA A 171 12.77 -13.55 2.52
CA ALA A 171 13.42 -14.47 3.44
C ALA A 171 13.11 -15.94 3.14
N LEU A 172 11.90 -16.22 2.62
CA LEU A 172 11.55 -17.56 2.15
C LEU A 172 12.35 -17.94 0.91
N ASP A 173 12.38 -17.09 -0.12
CA ASP A 173 13.15 -17.36 -1.35
C ASP A 173 14.67 -17.43 -1.10
N ASP A 174 15.22 -16.60 -0.21
CA ASP A 174 16.63 -16.68 0.19
C ASP A 174 16.96 -17.98 0.95
N GLY A 175 15.95 -18.55 1.63
CA GLY A 175 16.08 -19.77 2.42
C GLY A 175 16.12 -21.05 1.58
N ASP A 176 15.40 -21.09 0.46
CA ASP A 176 15.28 -22.29 -0.39
C ASP A 176 15.66 -22.07 -1.86
N GLY A 177 16.06 -20.85 -2.25
CA GLY A 177 16.29 -20.50 -3.66
C GLY A 177 15.01 -20.44 -4.49
N GLY A 178 13.87 -20.24 -3.83
CA GLY A 178 12.55 -20.40 -4.42
C GLY A 178 12.14 -19.34 -5.43
N CYS A 179 10.99 -19.59 -6.07
CA CYS A 179 10.44 -18.76 -7.13
C CYS A 179 9.27 -17.85 -6.70
N ARG A 180 9.07 -17.57 -5.41
CA ARG A 180 7.89 -16.80 -4.92
C ARG A 180 7.88 -15.38 -5.47
N CYS A 181 9.00 -14.67 -5.41
CA CYS A 181 9.14 -13.33 -5.97
C CYS A 181 8.94 -13.33 -7.50
N CYS A 182 9.38 -14.39 -8.19
CA CYS A 182 9.16 -14.56 -9.62
C CYS A 182 7.66 -14.70 -9.93
N CYS A 183 6.97 -15.59 -9.22
CA CYS A 183 5.52 -15.78 -9.33
C CYS A 183 4.76 -14.49 -9.03
N LEU A 184 5.16 -13.73 -8.00
CA LEU A 184 4.58 -12.43 -7.68
C LEU A 184 4.74 -11.43 -8.83
N LYS A 185 5.92 -11.36 -9.46
CA LYS A 185 6.16 -10.49 -10.61
C LYS A 185 5.25 -10.87 -11.79
N ILE A 186 5.05 -12.16 -12.06
CA ILE A 186 4.14 -12.63 -13.12
C ILE A 186 2.70 -12.18 -12.81
N LEU A 187 2.18 -12.49 -11.62
CA LEU A 187 0.82 -12.10 -11.21
C LEU A 187 0.59 -10.60 -11.28
N LYS A 188 1.55 -9.81 -10.80
CA LYS A 188 1.48 -8.34 -10.88
C LYS A 188 1.48 -7.83 -12.31
N THR A 189 2.23 -8.47 -13.20
CA THR A 189 2.30 -8.09 -14.63
C THR A 189 0.94 -8.32 -15.28
N ILE A 190 0.35 -9.49 -15.06
CA ILE A 190 -1.00 -9.83 -15.54
C ILE A 190 -2.04 -8.84 -15.03
N CYS A 191 -2.02 -8.55 -13.72
CA CYS A 191 -2.96 -7.58 -13.14
C CYS A 191 -2.76 -6.17 -13.72
N LYS A 192 -1.52 -5.76 -14.01
CA LYS A 192 -1.23 -4.44 -14.57
C LYS A 192 -1.78 -4.27 -15.99
N TYR A 193 -1.76 -5.32 -16.80
CA TYR A 193 -2.24 -5.24 -18.19
C TYR A 193 -3.73 -5.58 -18.35
N ASN A 194 -4.32 -6.33 -17.43
CA ASN A 194 -5.74 -6.63 -17.46
C ASN A 194 -6.54 -5.58 -16.65
N PRO A 195 -7.41 -4.76 -17.28
CA PRO A 195 -8.12 -3.68 -16.59
C PRO A 195 -8.99 -4.12 -15.41
N VAL A 196 -9.57 -5.33 -15.48
CA VAL A 196 -10.41 -5.87 -14.40
C VAL A 196 -9.51 -6.29 -13.23
N LEU A 197 -8.47 -7.06 -13.52
CA LEU A 197 -7.52 -7.55 -12.51
C LEU A 197 -6.63 -6.44 -11.94
N GLY A 198 -6.51 -5.29 -12.61
CA GLY A 198 -5.77 -4.13 -12.13
C GLY A 198 -6.29 -3.53 -10.83
N LYS A 199 -7.48 -3.95 -10.38
CA LYS A 199 -8.01 -3.62 -9.05
C LYS A 199 -7.28 -4.36 -7.92
N LEU A 200 -6.63 -5.48 -8.22
CA LEU A 200 -5.84 -6.25 -7.26
C LEU A 200 -4.54 -5.53 -6.93
N THR A 201 -4.24 -5.43 -5.64
CA THR A 201 -3.05 -4.75 -5.14
C THR A 201 -1.89 -5.73 -4.98
N ALA A 202 -0.66 -5.20 -5.02
CA ALA A 202 0.53 -5.99 -4.77
C ALA A 202 0.52 -6.66 -3.38
N SER A 203 -0.09 -6.03 -2.36
CA SER A 203 -0.20 -6.62 -1.01
C SER A 203 -1.15 -7.81 -1.00
N GLN A 204 -2.29 -7.73 -1.68
CA GLN A 204 -3.21 -8.89 -1.84
C GLN A 204 -2.50 -10.07 -2.51
N LEU A 205 -1.84 -9.83 -3.66
CA LEU A 205 -1.10 -10.88 -4.38
C LEU A 205 0.05 -11.47 -3.55
N THR A 206 0.75 -10.64 -2.77
CA THR A 206 1.83 -11.09 -1.87
C THR A 206 1.27 -12.01 -0.78
N ASN A 207 0.13 -11.66 -0.18
CA ASN A 207 -0.47 -12.48 0.88
C ASN A 207 -1.00 -13.82 0.34
N VAL A 208 -1.56 -13.86 -0.87
CA VAL A 208 -1.93 -15.14 -1.51
C VAL A 208 -0.72 -16.08 -1.59
N LEU A 209 0.42 -15.58 -2.06
CA LEU A 209 1.65 -16.40 -2.15
C LEU A 209 2.22 -16.78 -0.78
N LEU A 210 2.11 -15.89 0.22
CA LEU A 210 2.54 -16.20 1.59
C LEU A 210 1.66 -17.29 2.22
N HIS A 211 0.34 -17.26 2.03
CA HIS A 211 -0.56 -18.33 2.46
C HIS A 211 -0.31 -19.64 1.73
N GLN A 212 -0.09 -19.59 0.41
CA GLN A 212 0.28 -20.77 -0.37
C GLN A 212 1.62 -21.35 0.11
N SER A 213 2.57 -20.51 0.53
CA SER A 213 3.86 -20.95 1.07
C SER A 213 3.75 -21.68 2.41
N GLU A 214 2.65 -21.53 3.15
CA GLU A 214 2.40 -22.32 4.36
C GLU A 214 1.89 -23.74 4.05
N LYS A 215 1.35 -23.95 2.83
CA LYS A 215 0.79 -25.22 2.36
C LYS A 215 1.77 -25.99 1.48
N GLU A 216 2.49 -25.28 0.62
CA GLU A 216 3.39 -25.83 -0.39
C GLU A 216 4.85 -25.77 0.05
N CYS A 217 5.53 -26.91 -0.05
CA CYS A 217 6.95 -27.03 0.32
C CYS A 217 7.90 -26.85 -0.86
N ASP A 218 7.46 -27.15 -2.09
CA ASP A 218 8.28 -27.05 -3.28
C ASP A 218 8.06 -25.71 -3.99
N TRP A 219 9.06 -24.83 -3.92
CA TRP A 219 9.11 -23.55 -4.62
C TRP A 219 10.23 -23.50 -5.65
N SER A 220 10.66 -24.66 -6.15
CA SER A 220 11.64 -24.75 -7.23
C SER A 220 11.15 -24.07 -8.51
N GLN A 221 12.08 -23.71 -9.40
CA GLN A 221 11.74 -23.04 -10.66
C GLN A 221 10.89 -23.94 -11.58
N GLU A 222 11.07 -25.25 -11.47
CA GLU A 222 10.34 -26.26 -12.22
C GLU A 222 8.85 -26.30 -11.81
N ALA A 223 8.54 -26.00 -10.55
CA ALA A 223 7.18 -25.97 -10.02
C ALA A 223 6.43 -24.65 -10.30
N LEU A 224 7.08 -23.64 -10.89
CA LEU A 224 6.53 -22.29 -11.07
C LEU A 224 5.16 -22.28 -11.76
N ALA A 225 4.97 -23.12 -12.77
CA ALA A 225 3.69 -23.20 -13.49
C ALA A 225 2.56 -23.71 -12.59
N ASP A 226 2.81 -24.78 -11.83
CA ASP A 226 1.83 -25.35 -10.90
C ASP A 226 1.54 -24.39 -9.75
N LEU A 227 2.57 -23.72 -9.23
CA LEU A 227 2.45 -22.72 -8.18
C LEU A 227 1.64 -21.51 -8.65
N PHE A 228 1.84 -21.05 -9.88
CA PHE A 228 1.07 -19.98 -10.49
C PHE A 228 -0.42 -20.35 -10.59
N ILE A 229 -0.74 -21.54 -11.10
CA ILE A 229 -2.13 -22.02 -11.16
C ILE A 229 -2.72 -22.20 -9.75
N GLY A 230 -1.93 -22.69 -8.80
CA GLY A 230 -2.29 -22.76 -7.39
C GLY A 230 -2.66 -21.38 -6.81
N ALA A 231 -1.85 -20.36 -7.09
CA ALA A 231 -2.10 -19.00 -6.64
C ALA A 231 -3.40 -18.42 -7.20
N LEU A 232 -3.72 -18.70 -8.47
CA LEU A 232 -4.99 -18.29 -9.08
C LEU A 232 -6.19 -18.97 -8.38
N LYS A 233 -6.09 -20.27 -8.09
CA LYS A 233 -7.15 -21.02 -7.39
C LYS A 233 -7.36 -20.53 -5.96
N GLU A 234 -6.27 -20.31 -5.23
CA GLU A 234 -6.32 -19.73 -3.88
C GLU A 234 -6.96 -18.33 -3.90
N LEU A 235 -6.55 -17.48 -4.85
CA LEU A 235 -7.12 -16.14 -5.02
C LEU A 235 -8.64 -16.19 -5.30
N ILE A 236 -9.09 -17.09 -6.18
CA ILE A 236 -10.52 -17.31 -6.43
C ILE A 236 -11.22 -17.75 -5.13
N GLY A 237 -10.65 -18.70 -4.40
CA GLY A 237 -11.21 -19.17 -3.13
C GLY A 237 -11.36 -18.05 -2.08
N TYR A 238 -10.41 -17.12 -2.02
CA TYR A 238 -10.53 -15.94 -1.14
C TYR A 238 -11.57 -14.93 -1.64
N LEU A 239 -11.70 -14.75 -2.96
CA LEU A 239 -12.72 -13.87 -3.55
C LEU A 239 -14.12 -14.41 -3.30
N GLU A 240 -14.35 -15.72 -3.47
CA GLU A 240 -15.63 -16.38 -3.15
C GLU A 240 -16.02 -16.21 -1.68
N GLN A 241 -15.04 -16.17 -0.77
CA GLN A 241 -15.26 -15.91 0.65
C GLN A 241 -15.41 -14.41 0.97
N GLY A 242 -15.07 -13.52 0.04
CA GLY A 242 -15.00 -12.07 0.27
C GLY A 242 -13.95 -11.65 1.30
N PHE A 243 -13.01 -12.54 1.64
CA PHE A 243 -12.10 -12.35 2.75
C PHE A 243 -10.71 -12.93 2.45
N LEU A 244 -9.71 -12.05 2.33
CA LEU A 244 -8.30 -12.41 2.25
C LEU A 244 -7.59 -11.93 3.52
N PRO A 245 -7.23 -12.82 4.46
CA PRO A 245 -6.54 -12.41 5.68
C PRO A 245 -5.12 -11.93 5.37
N CYS A 246 -4.69 -10.86 6.04
CA CYS A 246 -3.27 -10.51 6.09
C CYS A 246 -2.51 -11.56 6.91
N ILE A 247 -1.42 -12.11 6.37
CA ILE A 247 -0.59 -13.13 7.02
C ILE A 247 0.09 -12.64 8.31
N LEU A 248 0.23 -11.32 8.45
CA LEU A 248 0.85 -10.67 9.61
C LEU A 248 -0.19 -10.28 10.67
N ASP A 249 -1.46 -10.17 10.29
CA ASP A 249 -2.58 -9.94 11.18
C ASP A 249 -3.88 -10.50 10.57
N ASN A 250 -4.27 -11.69 11.02
CA ASN A 250 -5.41 -12.43 10.48
C ASN A 250 -6.76 -11.74 10.69
N LYS A 251 -6.84 -10.68 11.52
CA LYS A 251 -8.06 -9.88 11.66
C LYS A 251 -8.28 -8.95 10.46
N VAL A 252 -7.22 -8.61 9.73
CA VAL A 252 -7.26 -7.64 8.63
C VAL A 252 -7.70 -8.32 7.34
N ASN A 253 -8.85 -7.92 6.81
CA ASN A 253 -9.29 -8.31 5.48
C ASN A 253 -8.68 -7.40 4.42
N LEU A 254 -7.82 -7.93 3.56
CA LEU A 254 -7.21 -7.20 2.45
C LEU A 254 -8.19 -6.87 1.31
N PHE A 255 -9.37 -7.50 1.28
CA PHE A 255 -10.45 -7.18 0.34
C PHE A 255 -11.47 -6.18 0.89
N LEU A 256 -11.30 -5.67 2.11
CA LEU A 256 -12.26 -4.77 2.77
C LEU A 256 -12.68 -3.56 1.90
N GLU A 257 -11.78 -3.05 1.06
CA GLU A 257 -12.03 -1.87 0.22
C GLU A 257 -12.55 -2.19 -1.18
N LEU A 258 -12.67 -3.47 -1.53
CA LEU A 258 -13.34 -3.90 -2.76
C LEU A 258 -14.85 -3.93 -2.53
N THR A 259 -15.61 -3.48 -3.52
CA THR A 259 -17.07 -3.65 -3.53
C THR A 259 -17.45 -5.07 -3.91
N ASP A 260 -18.63 -5.53 -3.51
CA ASP A 260 -19.15 -6.86 -3.86
C ASP A 260 -19.10 -7.10 -5.38
N ASN A 261 -19.48 -6.09 -6.18
CA ASN A 261 -19.40 -6.16 -7.64
C ASN A 261 -17.96 -6.27 -8.17
N GLU A 262 -16.99 -5.59 -7.54
CA GLU A 262 -15.58 -5.77 -7.92
C GLU A 262 -15.09 -7.17 -7.58
N ILE A 263 -15.50 -7.74 -6.43
CA ILE A 263 -15.14 -9.11 -6.04
C ILE A 263 -15.70 -10.13 -7.03
N ASP A 264 -16.98 -9.99 -7.41
CA ASP A 264 -17.63 -10.87 -8.38
C ASP A 264 -16.96 -10.79 -9.77
N GLU A 265 -16.67 -9.58 -10.24
CA GLU A 265 -16.03 -9.35 -11.54
C GLU A 265 -14.60 -9.93 -11.59
N LEU A 266 -13.84 -9.76 -10.50
CA LEU A 266 -12.51 -10.35 -10.33
C LEU A 266 -12.59 -11.87 -10.34
N GLY A 267 -13.49 -12.44 -9.54
CA GLY A 267 -13.68 -13.90 -9.44
C GLY A 267 -14.08 -14.51 -10.77
N TYR A 268 -15.05 -13.92 -11.46
CA TYR A 268 -15.49 -14.37 -12.78
C TYR A 268 -14.36 -14.34 -13.81
N THR A 269 -13.60 -13.24 -13.87
CA THR A 269 -12.49 -13.08 -14.82
C THR A 269 -11.41 -14.14 -14.60
N LEU A 270 -11.05 -14.40 -13.34
CA LEU A 270 -10.07 -15.43 -13.00
C LEU A 270 -10.60 -16.84 -13.29
N TYR A 271 -11.87 -17.11 -12.98
CA TYR A 271 -12.50 -18.40 -13.24
C TYR A 271 -12.55 -18.74 -14.75
N CYS A 272 -12.93 -17.77 -15.59
CA CYS A 272 -12.87 -17.94 -17.05
C CYS A 272 -11.44 -18.23 -17.53
N SER A 273 -10.45 -17.57 -16.93
CA SER A 273 -9.05 -17.70 -17.30
C SER A 273 -8.43 -19.03 -16.86
N LEU A 274 -9.00 -19.74 -15.88
CA LEU A 274 -8.46 -21.04 -15.43
C LEU A 274 -8.53 -22.14 -16.50
N SER A 275 -9.44 -22.03 -17.46
CA SER A 275 -9.57 -23.01 -18.54
C SER A 275 -8.45 -22.89 -19.58
N GLU A 276 -7.97 -21.66 -19.80
CA GLU A 276 -6.90 -21.30 -20.75
C GLU A 276 -6.00 -20.23 -20.11
N PRO A 277 -5.17 -20.59 -19.11
CA PRO A 277 -4.39 -19.62 -18.33
C PRO A 277 -3.37 -18.83 -19.16
N GLU A 278 -2.96 -19.36 -20.31
CA GLU A 278 -2.13 -18.69 -21.31
C GLU A 278 -2.77 -17.40 -21.85
N THR A 279 -4.10 -17.27 -21.81
CA THR A 279 -4.80 -16.05 -22.22
C THR A 279 -4.43 -14.85 -21.35
N LEU A 280 -4.07 -15.09 -20.08
CA LEU A 280 -3.58 -14.05 -19.17
C LEU A 280 -2.19 -13.52 -19.54
N LEU A 281 -1.45 -14.25 -20.38
CA LEU A 281 -0.09 -13.88 -20.80
C LEU A 281 -0.07 -13.11 -22.13
N ASN A 282 -1.18 -13.02 -22.84
CA ASN A 282 -1.28 -12.42 -24.18
C ASN A 282 -1.38 -10.89 -24.21
N THR A 283 -0.97 -10.22 -23.14
CA THR A 283 -1.16 -8.77 -22.95
C THR A 283 0.13 -7.99 -22.96
#